data_AF-A0A7C3TL82-F1
#
_entry.id   AF-A0A7C3TL82-F1
#
_cell.length_a   1.000
_cell.length_b   1.000
_cell.length_c   1.000
_cell.angle_alpha   90.00
_cell.angle_beta   90.00
_cell.angle_gamma   90.00
#
_symmetry.space_group_name_H-M   'P 1'
#
loop_
_entity.id
_entity.type
_entity.pdbx_description
1 polymer ?
#
loop_
_entity_poly.entity_id
_entity_poly.type
_entity_poly.pdbx_seq_one_letter_code
_entity_poly.pdbx_strand_id
1 'polypeptide(L)'
;MSKKTGVVYLPLHYGHAPQWLIKRMKALADAMLKIMYREEGASGILRKLSSPLWFQAFGCVLGFDWHSSGLTTVVCGVLKDTLRFEEHGVEVAGGKGRSALKAQTDIEKICETLSLPEHKVNELKYSSRMAAKVDTAAIQCNYPIYHHTVFISERGEWCIIQQGLNVEERLARRYHWLGTQVESFVCTPHSGIAAPRLEARVLDMTAKESEEARRVAVDLVRGRPENLISSIRLLSGQHVLDSWVESSQPTETYFSFEMPRRLDWSIFKKLHDIQPRD
;
A
#
# COMPACT_ATOMS: atom_id res chain seq x y z
N MET A 1 14.70 -0.63 30.01
CA MET A 1 14.53 0.53 29.11
C MET A 1 13.04 0.83 28.97
N SER A 2 12.62 2.06 29.29
CA SER A 2 11.24 2.53 29.12
C SER A 2 10.82 2.37 27.65
N LYS A 3 9.76 1.60 27.36
CA LYS A 3 9.15 1.58 26.03
C LYS A 3 8.49 2.94 25.80
N LYS A 4 8.80 3.59 24.68
CA LYS A 4 8.09 4.81 24.24
C LYS A 4 6.58 4.54 24.25
N THR A 5 5.81 5.33 24.98
CA THR A 5 4.33 5.32 24.95
C THR A 5 3.85 6.06 23.70
N GLY A 6 2.68 5.69 23.16
CA GLY A 6 2.11 6.30 21.95
C GLY A 6 2.62 5.73 20.61
N VAL A 7 3.37 4.62 20.62
CA VAL A 7 3.84 3.94 19.39
C VAL A 7 2.95 2.72 19.11
N VAL A 8 2.37 2.65 17.91
CA VAL A 8 1.57 1.49 17.46
C VAL A 8 2.52 0.43 16.89
N TYR A 9 2.60 -0.73 17.54
CA TYR A 9 3.42 -1.87 17.11
C TYR A 9 2.54 -2.92 16.42
N LEU A 10 2.88 -3.34 15.21
CA LEU A 10 2.15 -4.35 14.43
C LEU A 10 2.99 -5.64 14.23
N PRO A 11 3.23 -6.43 15.30
CA PRO A 11 3.94 -7.69 15.20
C PRO A 11 3.10 -8.74 14.47
N LEU A 12 3.79 -9.70 13.86
CA LEU A 12 3.12 -10.86 13.29
C LEU A 12 2.63 -11.83 14.37
N HIS A 13 1.34 -12.13 14.31
CA HIS A 13 0.74 -13.24 15.05
C HIS A 13 0.26 -14.31 14.08
N TYR A 14 0.42 -15.57 14.49
CA TYR A 14 -0.09 -16.73 13.77
C TYR A 14 -1.47 -17.13 14.29
N GLY A 15 -2.28 -17.75 13.44
CA GLY A 15 -3.61 -18.23 13.78
C GLY A 15 -4.75 -17.44 13.13
N HIS A 16 -5.97 -17.96 13.29
CA HIS A 16 -7.18 -17.35 12.80
C HIS A 16 -8.01 -16.81 13.97
N ALA A 17 -8.65 -15.66 13.77
CA ALA A 17 -9.64 -15.17 14.71
C ALA A 17 -10.75 -16.23 14.86
N PRO A 18 -11.13 -16.58 16.10
CA PRO A 18 -12.12 -17.62 16.31
C PRO A 18 -13.49 -17.17 15.79
N GLN A 19 -14.27 -18.11 15.24
CA GLN A 19 -15.54 -17.80 14.57
C GLN A 19 -16.56 -17.10 15.48
N TRP A 20 -16.57 -17.43 16.78
CA TRP A 20 -17.44 -16.77 17.75
C TRP A 20 -17.10 -15.28 17.91
N LEU A 21 -15.82 -14.91 17.82
CA LEU A 21 -15.38 -13.52 17.88
C LEU A 21 -15.79 -12.81 16.59
N ILE A 22 -15.50 -13.40 15.42
CA ILE A 22 -15.91 -12.84 14.12
C ILE A 22 -17.41 -12.55 14.08
N LYS A 23 -18.25 -13.47 14.57
CA LYS A 23 -19.70 -13.26 14.64
C LYS A 23 -20.07 -12.01 15.46
N ARG A 24 -19.43 -11.81 16.62
CA ARG A 24 -19.64 -10.63 17.47
C ARG A 24 -19.10 -9.34 16.84
N MET A 25 -17.92 -9.42 16.21
CA MET A 25 -17.32 -8.31 15.46
C MET A 25 -18.26 -7.81 14.37
N LYS A 26 -18.85 -8.72 13.56
CA LYS A 26 -19.81 -8.36 12.52
C LYS A 26 -21.03 -7.64 13.07
N ALA A 27 -21.64 -8.19 14.13
CA ALA A 27 -22.83 -7.59 14.75
C ALA A 27 -22.56 -6.18 15.31
N LEU A 28 -21.40 -5.98 15.96
CA LEU A 28 -21.02 -4.66 16.48
C LEU A 28 -20.65 -3.69 15.35
N ALA A 29 -19.90 -4.16 14.35
CA ALA A 29 -19.52 -3.35 13.20
C ALA A 29 -20.76 -2.85 12.45
N ASP A 30 -21.74 -3.72 12.20
CA ASP A 30 -23.02 -3.40 11.56
C ASP A 30 -23.73 -2.25 12.29
N ALA A 31 -23.93 -2.39 13.60
CA ALA A 31 -24.61 -1.38 14.41
C ALA A 31 -23.88 -0.02 14.39
N MET A 32 -22.55 -0.03 14.55
CA MET A 32 -21.75 1.19 14.55
C MET A 32 -21.71 1.88 13.19
N LEU A 33 -21.59 1.12 12.11
CA LEU A 33 -21.49 1.65 10.75
C LEU A 33 -22.83 2.20 10.26
N LYS A 34 -23.97 1.60 10.68
CA LYS A 34 -25.31 2.17 10.42
C LYS A 34 -25.50 3.54 11.07
N ILE A 35 -25.04 3.72 12.30
CA ILE A 35 -25.09 5.02 12.99
C ILE A 35 -24.22 6.04 12.24
N MET A 36 -22.99 5.65 11.92
CA MET A 36 -22.05 6.51 11.19
C MET A 36 -22.55 6.90 9.80
N TYR A 37 -23.18 5.95 9.08
CA TYR A 37 -23.79 6.23 7.79
C TYR A 37 -24.91 7.28 7.91
N ARG A 38 -25.76 7.19 8.95
CA ARG A 38 -26.82 8.18 9.19
C ARG A 38 -26.29 9.58 9.51
N GLU A 39 -25.17 9.67 10.24
CA GLU A 39 -24.60 10.95 10.68
C GLU A 39 -23.71 11.60 9.62
N GLU A 40 -22.91 10.82 8.90
CA GLU A 40 -21.84 11.33 8.02
C GLU A 40 -21.88 10.80 6.58
N GLY A 41 -22.82 9.90 6.27
CA GLY A 41 -22.92 9.23 4.97
C GLY A 41 -21.78 8.27 4.68
N ALA A 42 -21.80 7.70 3.46
CA ALA A 42 -20.77 6.78 2.98
C ALA A 42 -19.38 7.43 2.98
N SER A 43 -19.29 8.71 2.60
CA SER A 43 -18.04 9.48 2.61
C SER A 43 -17.43 9.59 4.00
N GLY A 44 -18.25 9.67 5.06
CA GLY A 44 -17.80 9.64 6.46
C GLY A 44 -17.14 8.33 6.86
N ILE A 45 -17.74 7.21 6.45
CA ILE A 45 -17.17 5.87 6.63
C ILE A 45 -15.81 5.78 5.92
N LEU A 46 -15.73 6.17 4.65
CA LEU A 46 -14.49 6.12 3.87
C LEU A 46 -13.38 6.97 4.49
N ARG A 47 -13.69 8.21 4.91
CA ARG A 47 -12.73 9.09 5.60
C ARG A 47 -12.17 8.43 6.86
N LYS A 48 -13.04 7.85 7.69
CA LYS A 48 -12.65 7.18 8.93
C LYS A 48 -11.80 5.94 8.68
N LEU A 49 -12.20 5.07 7.75
CA LEU A 49 -11.42 3.89 7.35
C LEU A 49 -10.05 4.25 6.77
N SER A 50 -9.95 5.37 6.04
CA SER A 50 -8.68 5.86 5.51
C SER A 50 -7.73 6.44 6.57
N SER A 51 -8.18 6.67 7.80
CA SER A 51 -7.31 7.11 8.89
C SER A 51 -6.67 5.91 9.59
N PRO A 52 -5.33 5.78 9.61
CA PRO A 52 -4.67 4.64 10.22
C PRO A 52 -4.96 4.48 11.72
N LEU A 53 -5.09 5.60 12.43
CA LEU A 53 -5.37 5.61 13.87
C LEU A 53 -6.82 5.24 14.15
N TRP A 54 -7.77 5.81 13.41
CA TRP A 54 -9.18 5.50 13.58
C TRP A 54 -9.46 4.04 13.25
N PHE A 55 -8.91 3.53 12.14
CA PHE A 55 -9.06 2.14 11.74
C PHE A 55 -8.49 1.17 12.79
N GLN A 56 -7.34 1.53 13.39
CA GLN A 56 -6.77 0.78 14.50
C GLN A 56 -7.71 0.75 15.71
N ALA A 57 -8.23 1.92 16.12
CA ALA A 57 -9.16 2.04 17.24
C ALA A 57 -10.45 1.27 16.99
N PHE A 58 -10.99 1.32 15.76
CA PHE A 58 -12.16 0.55 15.36
C PHE A 58 -11.92 -0.95 15.51
N GLY A 59 -10.78 -1.47 15.05
CA GLY A 59 -10.41 -2.86 15.27
C GLY A 59 -10.35 -3.26 16.75
N CYS A 60 -9.86 -2.37 17.61
CA CYS A 60 -9.84 -2.57 19.07
C CYS A 60 -11.24 -2.58 19.69
N VAL A 61 -12.12 -1.67 19.27
CA VAL A 61 -13.52 -1.64 19.72
C VAL A 61 -14.26 -2.92 19.33
N LEU A 62 -13.95 -3.50 18.16
CA LEU A 62 -14.48 -4.80 17.76
C LEU A 62 -13.93 -5.98 18.58
N GLY A 63 -13.02 -5.74 19.54
CA GLY A 63 -12.48 -6.76 20.42
C GLY A 63 -11.21 -7.43 19.88
N PHE A 64 -10.52 -6.80 18.94
CA PHE A 64 -9.24 -7.29 18.40
C PHE A 64 -8.05 -6.56 19.04
N ASP A 65 -6.93 -7.26 19.22
CA ASP A 65 -5.77 -6.67 19.89
C ASP A 65 -5.12 -5.53 19.10
N TRP A 66 -4.76 -4.47 19.84
CA TRP A 66 -4.11 -3.28 19.29
C TRP A 66 -2.72 -3.55 18.70
N HIS A 67 -2.05 -4.62 19.13
CA HIS A 67 -0.68 -4.95 18.76
C HIS A 67 -0.65 -6.19 17.87
N SER A 68 -1.51 -6.25 16.85
CA SER A 68 -1.57 -7.41 15.96
C SER A 68 -1.63 -7.04 14.49
N SER A 69 -0.71 -7.59 13.69
CA SER A 69 -0.79 -7.52 12.23
C SER A 69 -2.05 -8.17 11.67
N GLY A 70 -2.65 -9.09 12.44
CA GLY A 70 -3.91 -9.73 12.12
C GLY A 70 -5.08 -8.75 12.08
N LEU A 71 -5.00 -7.64 12.83
CA LEU A 71 -6.10 -6.67 12.99
C LEU A 71 -6.60 -6.18 11.65
N THR A 72 -5.70 -5.74 10.77
CA THR A 72 -6.06 -5.22 9.46
C THR A 72 -6.81 -6.25 8.63
N THR A 73 -6.24 -7.46 8.53
CA THR A 73 -6.82 -8.50 7.69
C THR A 73 -8.14 -9.03 8.23
N VAL A 74 -8.29 -9.08 9.55
CA VAL A 74 -9.51 -9.53 10.22
C VAL A 74 -10.59 -8.46 10.12
N VAL A 75 -10.28 -7.21 10.43
CA VAL A 75 -11.22 -6.09 10.35
C VAL A 75 -11.69 -5.88 8.91
N CYS A 76 -10.80 -5.88 7.92
CA CYS A 76 -11.20 -5.81 6.51
C CYS A 76 -12.07 -7.01 6.09
N GLY A 77 -11.82 -8.21 6.63
CA GLY A 77 -12.69 -9.37 6.42
C GLY A 77 -14.07 -9.21 7.05
N VAL A 78 -14.13 -8.73 8.30
CA VAL A 78 -15.40 -8.42 8.99
C VAL A 78 -16.19 -7.37 8.20
N LEU A 79 -15.53 -6.30 7.76
CA LEU A 79 -16.14 -5.24 6.97
C LEU A 79 -16.63 -5.75 5.62
N LYS A 80 -15.87 -6.60 4.91
CA LYS A 80 -16.32 -7.20 3.65
C LYS A 80 -17.60 -8.02 3.82
N ASP A 81 -17.71 -8.72 4.94
CA ASP A 81 -18.89 -9.53 5.23
C ASP A 81 -20.08 -8.71 5.75
N THR A 82 -19.87 -7.47 6.20
CA THR A 82 -20.88 -6.64 6.89
C THR A 82 -21.41 -5.50 6.00
N LEU A 83 -20.52 -4.77 5.33
CA LEU A 83 -20.87 -3.59 4.54
C LEU A 83 -21.71 -3.97 3.30
N ARG A 84 -22.80 -3.23 3.10
CA ARG A 84 -23.77 -3.37 2.00
C ARG A 84 -24.23 -1.99 1.59
N PHE A 85 -24.56 -1.78 0.32
CA PHE A 85 -25.03 -0.48 -0.15
C PHE A 85 -26.31 -0.03 0.53
N GLU A 86 -27.29 -0.93 0.69
CA GLU A 86 -28.62 -0.60 1.20
C GLU A 86 -28.62 -0.14 2.66
N GLU A 87 -27.62 -0.56 3.42
CA GLU A 87 -27.53 -0.29 4.85
C GLU A 87 -26.45 0.72 5.23
N HIS A 88 -25.35 0.75 4.47
CA HIS A 88 -24.12 1.47 4.82
C HIS A 88 -23.62 2.40 3.69
N GLY A 89 -24.22 2.31 2.50
CA GLY A 89 -23.78 3.05 1.32
C GLY A 89 -22.38 2.66 0.82
N VAL A 90 -21.82 1.53 1.26
CA VAL A 90 -20.45 1.07 0.92
C VAL A 90 -20.42 -0.44 0.70
N GLU A 91 -19.65 -0.89 -0.28
CA GLU A 91 -19.24 -2.29 -0.47
C GLU A 91 -17.73 -2.45 -0.59
N VAL A 92 -17.25 -3.70 -0.52
CA VAL A 92 -15.84 -4.02 -0.36
C VAL A 92 -15.35 -5.03 -1.41
N ALA A 93 -14.34 -4.63 -2.17
CA ALA A 93 -13.60 -5.47 -3.11
C ALA A 93 -12.25 -5.94 -2.54
N GLY A 94 -11.78 -7.11 -2.99
CA GLY A 94 -10.46 -7.62 -2.64
C GLY A 94 -10.41 -8.37 -1.31
N GLY A 95 -9.28 -8.33 -0.60
CA GLY A 95 -9.10 -9.00 0.69
C GLY A 95 -7.67 -9.46 0.93
N LYS A 96 -7.51 -10.53 1.73
CA LYS A 96 -6.20 -11.14 2.05
C LYS A 96 -5.83 -12.23 1.05
N GLY A 97 -4.56 -12.31 0.68
CA GLY A 97 -3.98 -13.38 -0.14
C GLY A 97 -4.67 -13.51 -1.50
N ARG A 98 -5.22 -14.68 -1.80
CA ARG A 98 -5.94 -14.93 -3.07
C ARG A 98 -7.11 -13.97 -3.30
N SER A 99 -7.76 -13.47 -2.24
CA SER A 99 -8.84 -12.49 -2.38
C SER A 99 -8.33 -11.12 -2.83
N ALA A 100 -7.07 -10.75 -2.53
CA ALA A 100 -6.46 -9.52 -3.04
C ALA A 100 -6.42 -9.51 -4.58
N LEU A 101 -6.16 -10.68 -5.18
CA LEU A 101 -6.11 -10.86 -6.64
C LEU A 101 -7.47 -10.71 -7.31
N LYS A 102 -8.57 -10.81 -6.56
CA LYS A 102 -9.94 -10.68 -7.07
C LYS A 102 -10.44 -9.23 -7.07
N ALA A 103 -9.66 -8.26 -6.56
CA ALA A 103 -10.12 -6.88 -6.41
C ALA A 103 -10.67 -6.28 -7.70
N GLN A 104 -10.04 -6.53 -8.85
CA GLN A 104 -10.49 -6.00 -10.14
C GLN A 104 -11.86 -6.56 -10.56
N THR A 105 -12.05 -7.86 -10.44
CA THR A 105 -13.33 -8.52 -10.74
C THR A 105 -14.41 -8.16 -9.73
N ASP A 106 -14.05 -7.99 -8.45
CA ASP A 106 -14.97 -7.52 -7.42
C ASP A 106 -15.43 -6.07 -7.73
N ILE A 107 -14.51 -5.18 -8.14
CA ILE A 107 -14.83 -3.79 -8.54
C ILE A 107 -15.82 -3.79 -9.72
N GLU A 108 -15.59 -4.61 -10.75
CA GLU A 108 -16.49 -4.70 -11.91
C GLU A 108 -17.91 -5.06 -11.48
N LYS A 109 -18.06 -6.12 -10.66
CA LYS A 109 -19.38 -6.55 -10.15
C LYS A 109 -20.07 -5.48 -9.32
N ILE A 110 -19.32 -4.83 -8.42
CA ILE A 110 -19.85 -3.75 -7.59
C ILE A 110 -20.35 -2.59 -8.47
N CYS A 111 -19.58 -2.22 -9.50
CA CYS A 111 -19.97 -1.16 -10.41
C CYS A 111 -21.18 -1.52 -11.27
N GLU A 112 -21.30 -2.78 -11.70
CA GLU A 112 -22.48 -3.31 -12.39
C GLU A 112 -23.72 -3.19 -11.50
N THR A 113 -23.64 -3.58 -10.22
CA THR A 113 -24.74 -3.45 -9.25
C THR A 113 -25.19 -2.00 -9.07
N LEU A 114 -24.24 -1.06 -9.01
CA LEU A 114 -24.52 0.37 -8.90
C LEU A 114 -24.91 1.04 -10.23
N SER A 115 -24.83 0.33 -11.36
CA SER A 115 -25.00 0.91 -12.70
C SER A 115 -24.09 2.15 -12.93
N LEU A 116 -22.86 2.10 -12.43
CA LEU A 116 -21.90 3.19 -12.61
C LEU A 116 -21.48 3.30 -14.08
N PRO A 117 -21.26 4.53 -14.58
CA PRO A 117 -20.81 4.72 -15.96
C PRO A 117 -19.41 4.14 -16.16
N GLU A 118 -19.11 3.65 -17.37
CA GLU A 118 -17.87 2.93 -17.70
C GLU A 118 -16.60 3.71 -17.32
N HIS A 119 -16.59 5.03 -17.49
CA HIS A 119 -15.45 5.86 -17.11
C HIS A 119 -15.12 5.74 -15.61
N LYS A 120 -16.15 5.63 -14.75
CA LYS A 120 -15.99 5.49 -13.30
C LYS A 120 -15.50 4.11 -12.91
N VAL A 121 -15.94 3.08 -13.62
CA VAL A 121 -15.42 1.70 -13.46
C VAL A 121 -13.93 1.67 -13.78
N ASN A 122 -13.53 2.30 -14.89
CA ASN A 122 -12.13 2.39 -15.30
C ASN A 122 -11.28 3.20 -14.30
N GLU A 123 -11.80 4.29 -13.76
CA GLU A 123 -11.17 5.09 -12.70
C GLU A 123 -10.92 4.27 -11.43
N LEU A 124 -11.90 3.50 -10.96
CA LEU A 124 -11.79 2.65 -9.77
C LEU A 124 -10.77 1.52 -9.98
N LYS A 125 -10.83 0.84 -11.13
CA LYS A 125 -9.87 -0.21 -11.51
C LYS A 125 -8.44 0.35 -11.62
N TYR A 126 -8.29 1.53 -12.21
CA TYR A 126 -7.01 2.23 -12.27
C TYR A 126 -6.49 2.56 -10.87
N SER A 127 -7.31 3.18 -10.03
CA SER A 127 -6.96 3.57 -8.66
C SER A 127 -6.52 2.39 -7.81
N SER A 128 -7.26 1.27 -7.87
CA SER A 128 -6.90 0.02 -7.18
C SER A 128 -5.54 -0.52 -7.64
N ARG A 129 -5.29 -0.57 -8.97
CA ARG A 129 -4.00 -1.03 -9.51
C ARG A 129 -2.85 -0.10 -9.13
N MET A 130 -3.07 1.21 -9.20
CA MET A 130 -2.04 2.20 -8.91
C MET A 130 -1.67 2.23 -7.44
N ALA A 131 -2.64 2.19 -6.53
CA ALA A 131 -2.35 2.05 -5.11
C ALA A 131 -1.46 0.83 -4.83
N ALA A 132 -1.80 -0.34 -5.37
CA ALA A 132 -1.00 -1.56 -5.18
C ALA A 132 0.41 -1.44 -5.80
N LYS A 133 0.53 -0.79 -6.96
CA LYS A 133 1.81 -0.60 -7.64
C LYS A 133 2.71 0.38 -6.90
N VAL A 134 2.16 1.49 -6.40
CA VAL A 134 2.89 2.51 -5.64
C VAL A 134 3.46 1.90 -4.36
N ASP A 135 2.61 1.21 -3.58
CA ASP A 135 3.01 0.59 -2.29
C ASP A 135 4.04 -0.53 -2.45
N THR A 136 4.20 -1.06 -3.66
CA THR A 136 5.17 -2.12 -3.97
C THR A 136 6.43 -1.60 -4.65
N ALA A 137 6.29 -0.70 -5.63
CA ALA A 137 7.36 -0.32 -6.55
C ALA A 137 7.95 1.06 -6.25
N ALA A 138 7.13 2.01 -5.81
CA ALA A 138 7.57 3.36 -5.47
C ALA A 138 8.06 3.44 -4.02
N ILE A 139 7.51 2.61 -3.12
CA ILE A 139 8.00 2.46 -1.74
C ILE A 139 8.67 1.09 -1.59
N GLN A 140 9.99 1.04 -1.82
CA GLN A 140 10.76 -0.19 -1.71
C GLN A 140 11.32 -0.32 -0.28
N CYS A 141 10.65 -1.14 0.52
CA CYS A 141 10.94 -1.29 1.95
C CYS A 141 11.00 -2.75 2.43
N ASN A 142 10.99 -3.73 1.52
CA ASN A 142 10.94 -5.17 1.84
C ASN A 142 9.66 -5.63 2.56
N TYR A 143 8.53 -4.98 2.30
CA TYR A 143 7.19 -5.38 2.76
C TYR A 143 6.26 -5.66 1.56
N PRO A 144 6.44 -6.77 0.82
CA PRO A 144 5.54 -7.13 -0.28
C PRO A 144 4.08 -7.17 0.17
N ILE A 145 3.20 -6.58 -0.66
CA ILE A 145 1.76 -6.49 -0.39
C ILE A 145 1.13 -7.88 -0.49
N TYR A 146 0.42 -8.29 0.57
CA TYR A 146 -0.33 -9.55 0.61
C TYR A 146 -1.81 -9.35 0.92
N HIS A 147 -2.22 -8.12 1.21
CA HIS A 147 -3.59 -7.73 1.52
C HIS A 147 -3.90 -6.44 0.79
N HIS A 148 -5.01 -6.43 0.03
CA HIS A 148 -5.48 -5.28 -0.73
C HIS A 148 -7.00 -5.26 -0.66
N THR A 149 -7.56 -4.24 -0.02
CA THR A 149 -9.00 -4.08 0.14
C THR A 149 -9.42 -2.68 -0.31
N VAL A 150 -10.42 -2.64 -1.19
CA VAL A 150 -11.00 -1.41 -1.75
C VAL A 150 -12.41 -1.27 -1.21
N PHE A 151 -12.70 -0.13 -0.60
CA PHE A 151 -14.03 0.24 -0.14
C PHE A 151 -14.61 1.22 -1.15
N ILE A 152 -15.81 0.96 -1.64
CA ILE A 152 -16.45 1.73 -2.72
C ILE A 152 -17.81 2.16 -2.22
N SER A 153 -18.09 3.46 -2.23
CA SER A 153 -19.40 4.00 -1.90
C SER A 153 -20.38 3.85 -3.05
N GLU A 154 -21.68 4.00 -2.75
CA GLU A 154 -22.76 4.06 -3.73
C GLU A 154 -22.57 5.17 -4.79
N ARG A 155 -21.73 6.18 -4.51
CA ARG A 155 -21.38 7.29 -5.41
C ARG A 155 -20.09 7.06 -6.19
N GLY A 156 -19.45 5.90 -6.01
CA GLY A 156 -18.14 5.59 -6.63
C GLY A 156 -16.95 6.31 -6.00
N GLU A 157 -17.11 6.95 -4.83
CA GLU A 157 -15.98 7.37 -3.99
C GLU A 157 -15.32 6.13 -3.37
N TRP A 158 -14.02 6.21 -3.07
CA TRP A 158 -13.28 5.05 -2.59
C TRP A 158 -12.23 5.37 -1.53
N CYS A 159 -11.91 4.36 -0.72
CA CYS A 159 -10.68 4.31 0.07
C CYS A 159 -10.04 2.92 -0.07
N ILE A 160 -8.71 2.83 0.07
CA ILE A 160 -7.97 1.57 -0.05
C ILE A 160 -7.15 1.36 1.22
N ILE A 161 -7.19 0.13 1.74
CA ILE A 161 -6.32 -0.31 2.83
C ILE A 161 -5.49 -1.48 2.33
N GLN A 162 -4.17 -1.35 2.43
CA GLN A 162 -3.22 -2.38 2.02
C GLN A 162 -2.32 -2.77 3.17
N GLN A 163 -1.82 -4.01 3.15
CA GLN A 163 -0.80 -4.44 4.09
C GLN A 163 0.31 -5.21 3.41
N GLY A 164 1.54 -4.76 3.68
CA GLY A 164 2.79 -5.41 3.33
C GLY A 164 3.34 -6.23 4.50
N LEU A 165 4.10 -7.28 4.17
CA LEU A 165 4.63 -8.25 5.14
C LEU A 165 6.14 -8.43 4.98
N ASN A 166 6.90 -8.23 6.06
CA ASN A 166 8.29 -8.68 6.14
C ASN A 166 8.35 -9.92 7.03
N VAL A 167 8.65 -11.07 6.41
CA VAL A 167 8.65 -12.38 7.10
C VAL A 167 9.88 -12.55 8.00
N GLU A 168 11.02 -12.02 7.58
CA GLU A 168 12.30 -12.13 8.31
C GLU A 168 12.23 -11.36 9.64
N GLU A 169 11.78 -10.10 9.56
CA GLU A 169 11.66 -9.21 10.73
C GLU A 169 10.38 -9.46 11.54
N ARG A 170 9.45 -10.26 10.99
CA ARG A 170 8.12 -10.51 11.55
C ARG A 170 7.34 -9.23 11.85
N LEU A 171 7.31 -8.33 10.86
CA LEU A 171 6.61 -7.06 10.94
C LEU A 171 5.62 -6.89 9.79
N ALA A 172 4.61 -6.05 10.01
CA ALA A 172 3.69 -5.60 8.98
C ALA A 172 3.71 -4.08 8.84
N ARG A 173 3.48 -3.61 7.61
CA ARG A 173 3.30 -2.19 7.28
C ARG A 173 1.97 -1.99 6.58
N ARG A 174 1.16 -1.06 7.07
CA ARG A 174 -0.19 -0.79 6.56
C ARG A 174 -0.23 0.55 5.86
N TYR A 175 -0.87 0.57 4.70
CA TYR A 175 -1.02 1.76 3.86
C TYR A 175 -2.50 2.10 3.74
N HIS A 176 -2.83 3.37 3.89
CA HIS A 176 -4.17 3.89 3.72
C HIS A 176 -4.20 4.95 2.62
N TRP A 177 -5.27 4.90 1.85
CA TRP A 177 -5.54 5.79 0.73
C TRP A 177 -6.98 6.29 0.83
N LEU A 178 -7.20 7.56 0.51
CA LEU A 178 -8.54 8.14 0.34
C LEU A 178 -8.60 8.80 -1.03
N GLY A 179 -9.53 8.37 -1.88
CA GLY A 179 -9.59 8.85 -3.27
C GLY A 179 -9.70 10.36 -3.40
N THR A 180 -10.42 11.03 -2.49
CA THR A 180 -10.57 12.49 -2.48
C THR A 180 -9.31 13.26 -2.06
N GLN A 181 -8.28 12.58 -1.56
CA GLN A 181 -6.97 13.18 -1.20
C GLN A 181 -5.88 12.88 -2.22
N VAL A 182 -6.16 12.04 -3.23
CA VAL A 182 -5.15 11.67 -4.24
C VAL A 182 -5.14 12.72 -5.34
N GLU A 183 -4.15 13.61 -5.31
CA GLU A 183 -3.85 14.54 -6.41
C GLU A 183 -2.88 13.92 -7.42
N SER A 184 -1.96 13.10 -6.95
CA SER A 184 -0.99 12.36 -7.76
C SER A 184 -0.68 11.02 -7.10
N PHE A 185 -0.70 9.93 -7.86
CA PHE A 185 -0.36 8.60 -7.34
C PHE A 185 1.12 8.45 -6.96
N VAL A 186 1.99 9.35 -7.42
CA VAL A 186 3.45 9.24 -7.23
C VAL A 186 4.03 10.36 -6.37
N CYS A 187 3.20 11.23 -5.81
CA CYS A 187 3.65 12.33 -4.95
C CYS A 187 2.77 12.41 -3.69
N THR A 188 3.26 11.87 -2.58
CA THR A 188 2.60 11.84 -1.26
C THR A 188 1.11 11.46 -1.32
N PRO A 189 0.72 10.32 -1.93
CA PRO A 189 -0.68 10.01 -2.19
C PRO A 189 -1.44 9.43 -0.97
N HIS A 190 -0.72 8.96 0.04
CA HIS A 190 -1.32 8.23 1.16
C HIS A 190 -2.02 9.17 2.13
N SER A 191 -3.18 8.76 2.61
CA SER A 191 -3.80 9.36 3.81
C SER A 191 -3.04 8.97 5.08
N GLY A 192 -2.27 7.87 5.04
CA GLY A 192 -1.26 7.55 6.04
C GLY A 192 -0.64 6.16 5.89
N ILE A 193 0.57 6.02 6.44
CA ILE A 193 1.31 4.76 6.49
C ILE A 193 1.59 4.43 7.95
N ALA A 194 1.08 3.29 8.43
CA ALA A 194 1.32 2.80 9.78
C ALA A 194 2.41 1.71 9.77
N ALA A 195 3.47 1.94 10.54
CA ALA A 195 4.59 1.02 10.69
C ALA A 195 5.04 0.94 12.16
N PRO A 196 5.50 -0.24 12.63
CA PRO A 196 5.97 -0.44 14.01
C PRO A 196 7.27 0.30 14.34
N ARG A 197 8.10 0.56 13.32
CA ARG A 197 9.37 1.29 13.44
C ARG A 197 9.71 1.96 12.13
N LEU A 198 10.62 2.94 12.20
CA LEU A 198 11.29 3.48 11.03
C LEU A 198 12.31 2.44 10.55
N GLU A 199 12.26 2.16 9.26
CA GLU A 199 13.27 1.30 8.63
C GLU A 199 14.43 2.18 8.16
N ALA A 200 15.66 1.75 8.45
CA ALA A 200 16.85 2.52 8.09
C ALA A 200 17.09 2.59 6.58
N ARG A 201 16.54 1.64 5.81
CA ARG A 201 16.76 1.49 4.37
C ARG A 201 15.42 1.38 3.65
N VAL A 202 14.96 2.50 3.12
CA VAL A 202 13.74 2.59 2.30
C VAL A 202 14.04 3.49 1.12
N LEU A 203 13.74 3.02 -0.09
CA LEU A 203 13.62 3.91 -1.23
C LEU A 203 12.16 4.37 -1.32
N ASP A 204 11.92 5.66 -1.08
CA ASP A 204 10.60 6.27 -1.21
C ASP A 204 10.59 7.24 -2.39
N MET A 205 10.19 6.72 -3.54
CA MET A 205 9.97 7.52 -4.75
C MET A 205 8.67 8.32 -4.68
N THR A 206 7.86 8.22 -3.62
CA THR A 206 6.63 9.00 -3.44
C THR A 206 6.84 10.30 -2.65
N ALA A 207 7.96 10.42 -1.95
CA ALA A 207 8.34 11.63 -1.23
C ALA A 207 8.40 12.84 -2.17
N LYS A 208 8.07 14.05 -1.66
CA LYS A 208 8.13 15.27 -2.47
C LYS A 208 9.56 15.55 -2.93
N GLU A 209 10.51 15.30 -2.04
CA GLU A 209 11.95 15.43 -2.22
C GLU A 209 12.49 14.50 -3.33
N SER A 210 11.77 13.42 -3.65
CA SER A 210 12.13 12.46 -4.69
C SER A 210 11.67 12.87 -6.11
N GLU A 211 11.17 14.10 -6.30
CA GLU A 211 10.70 14.58 -7.61
C GLU A 211 11.76 14.46 -8.72
N GLU A 212 12.95 15.00 -8.48
CA GLU A 212 14.03 14.93 -9.47
C GLU A 212 14.48 13.47 -9.71
N ALA A 213 14.43 12.62 -8.69
CA ALA A 213 14.72 11.20 -8.86
C ALA A 213 13.69 10.50 -9.76
N ARG A 214 12.39 10.83 -9.62
CA ARG A 214 11.34 10.33 -10.52
C ARG A 214 11.55 10.79 -11.96
N ARG A 215 11.80 12.09 -12.16
CA ARG A 215 12.07 12.67 -13.48
C ARG A 215 13.27 12.01 -14.16
N VAL A 216 14.38 11.87 -13.44
CA VAL A 216 15.58 11.19 -13.95
C VAL A 216 15.28 9.73 -14.29
N ALA A 217 14.50 9.02 -13.46
CA ALA A 217 14.13 7.63 -13.77
C ALA A 217 13.33 7.53 -15.08
N VAL A 218 12.40 8.46 -15.33
CA VAL A 218 11.66 8.54 -16.60
C VAL A 218 12.59 8.89 -17.76
N ASP A 219 13.47 9.86 -17.60
CA ASP A 219 14.42 10.29 -18.64
C ASP A 219 15.42 9.19 -19.02
N LEU A 220 15.91 8.43 -18.04
CA LEU A 220 16.79 7.29 -18.29
C LEU A 220 16.10 6.21 -19.14
N VAL A 221 14.81 5.98 -18.94
CA VAL A 221 14.01 5.02 -19.71
C VAL A 221 13.66 5.56 -21.10
N ARG A 222 13.48 6.87 -21.25
CA ARG A 222 13.24 7.53 -22.54
C ARG A 222 14.49 7.62 -23.41
N GLY A 223 15.67 7.61 -22.80
CA GLY A 223 16.96 7.55 -23.50
C GLY A 223 17.22 6.19 -24.14
N ARG A 224 18.23 6.12 -25.02
CA ARG A 224 18.63 4.86 -25.67
C ARG A 224 19.02 3.81 -24.61
N PRO A 225 18.38 2.62 -24.56
CA PRO A 225 18.69 1.59 -23.58
C PRO A 225 20.18 1.20 -23.53
N GLU A 226 20.88 1.29 -24.66
CA GLU A 226 22.33 1.01 -24.76
C GLU A 226 23.17 1.97 -23.90
N ASN A 227 22.74 3.22 -23.76
CA ASN A 227 23.41 4.21 -22.90
C ASN A 227 23.21 3.87 -21.43
N LEU A 228 22.02 3.41 -21.04
CA LEU A 228 21.74 2.96 -19.67
C LEU A 228 22.54 1.69 -19.34
N ILE A 229 22.58 0.72 -20.26
CA ILE A 229 23.37 -0.52 -20.11
C ILE A 229 24.85 -0.19 -19.90
N SER A 230 25.41 0.66 -20.75
CA SER A 230 26.82 1.06 -20.66
C SER A 230 27.11 1.81 -19.36
N SER A 231 26.25 2.74 -18.96
CA SER A 231 26.37 3.46 -17.68
C SER A 231 26.38 2.51 -16.48
N ILE A 232 25.46 1.54 -16.44
CA ILE A 232 25.41 0.54 -15.36
C ILE A 232 26.66 -0.34 -15.34
N ARG A 233 27.17 -0.76 -16.51
CA ARG A 233 28.41 -1.55 -16.60
C ARG A 233 29.62 -0.79 -16.08
N LEU A 234 29.73 0.51 -16.39
CA LEU A 234 30.81 1.37 -15.88
C LEU A 234 30.76 1.45 -14.35
N LEU A 235 29.57 1.61 -13.78
CA LEU A 235 29.38 1.67 -12.32
C LEU A 235 29.73 0.34 -11.62
N SER A 236 29.44 -0.80 -12.27
CA SER A 236 29.68 -2.14 -11.68
C SER A 236 31.15 -2.53 -11.51
N GLY A 237 32.10 -1.75 -12.05
CA GLY A 237 33.54 -1.99 -11.95
C GLY A 237 34.31 -0.88 -11.23
N GLN A 238 33.62 0.07 -10.60
CA GLN A 238 34.27 1.24 -10.01
C GLN A 238 34.69 0.95 -8.56
N HIS A 239 35.97 1.13 -8.26
CA HIS A 239 36.47 1.15 -6.89
C HIS A 239 36.20 2.52 -6.25
N VAL A 240 35.92 2.54 -4.94
CA VAL A 240 35.87 3.80 -4.17
C VAL A 240 37.23 4.49 -4.21
N LEU A 241 37.28 5.82 -4.28
CA LEU A 241 38.55 6.57 -4.33
C LEU A 241 39.47 6.23 -3.15
N ASP A 242 38.86 5.90 -2.00
CA ASP A 242 39.54 5.56 -0.76
C ASP A 242 40.22 4.17 -0.81
N SER A 243 39.97 3.35 -1.84
CA SER A 243 40.61 2.04 -2.00
C SER A 243 42.13 2.12 -2.18
N TRP A 244 42.65 3.31 -2.49
CA TRP A 244 44.07 3.58 -2.71
C TRP A 244 44.78 4.17 -1.49
N VAL A 245 44.05 4.44 -0.41
CA VAL A 245 44.60 5.04 0.82
C VAL A 245 44.81 3.94 1.86
N GLU A 246 46.08 3.52 2.03
CA GLU A 246 46.49 2.37 2.87
C GLU A 246 46.09 2.47 4.37
N SER A 247 45.79 3.68 4.86
CA SER A 247 45.49 3.95 6.28
C SER A 247 44.00 4.06 6.61
N SER A 248 43.13 4.08 5.61
CA SER A 248 41.69 3.99 5.78
C SER A 248 41.29 2.54 5.58
N GLN A 249 40.89 1.85 6.66
CA GLN A 249 40.01 0.72 6.46
C GLN A 249 38.84 1.26 5.63
N PRO A 250 38.52 0.68 4.46
CA PRO A 250 37.34 1.09 3.72
C PRO A 250 36.19 0.96 4.71
N THR A 251 35.69 2.09 5.20
CA THR A 251 34.50 2.08 6.01
C THR A 251 33.48 1.35 5.16
N GLU A 252 33.00 0.20 5.63
CA GLU A 252 32.01 -0.67 4.95
C GLU A 252 30.68 0.06 4.64
N THR A 253 30.63 1.37 4.68
CA THR A 253 29.45 2.16 4.99
C THR A 253 29.04 3.10 3.86
N TYR A 254 29.11 2.63 2.61
CA TYR A 254 28.11 3.08 1.65
C TYR A 254 27.19 1.90 1.38
N PHE A 255 26.09 1.86 2.12
CA PHE A 255 25.03 0.89 1.89
C PHE A 255 24.35 1.22 0.54
N SER A 256 24.88 0.66 -0.54
CA SER A 256 24.32 0.80 -1.88
C SER A 256 23.26 -0.27 -2.13
N PHE A 257 22.18 0.09 -2.82
CA PHE A 257 21.34 -0.93 -3.46
C PHE A 257 22.19 -1.69 -4.49
N GLU A 258 22.41 -2.98 -4.27
CA GLU A 258 23.11 -3.82 -5.25
C GLU A 258 22.19 -4.04 -6.45
N MET A 259 22.65 -3.62 -7.64
CA MET A 259 21.90 -3.86 -8.86
C MET A 259 21.79 -5.38 -9.12
N PRO A 260 20.61 -5.88 -9.53
CA PRO A 260 20.44 -7.30 -9.84
C PRO A 260 21.47 -7.75 -10.87
N ARG A 261 22.14 -8.89 -10.62
CA ARG A 261 23.12 -9.48 -11.55
C ARG A 261 22.55 -9.78 -12.94
N ARG A 262 21.22 -9.91 -13.05
CA ARG A 262 20.50 -10.08 -14.31
C ARG A 262 19.36 -9.07 -14.37
N LEU A 263 19.49 -8.12 -15.29
CA LEU A 263 18.40 -7.23 -15.69
C LEU A 263 17.80 -7.75 -16.99
N ASP A 264 16.46 -7.79 -17.05
CA ASP A 264 15.77 -8.08 -18.30
C ASP A 264 15.69 -6.82 -19.16
N TRP A 265 16.67 -6.67 -20.05
CA TRP A 265 16.76 -5.54 -20.98
C TRP A 265 15.61 -5.47 -21.98
N SER A 266 14.85 -6.56 -22.17
CA SER A 266 13.66 -6.53 -23.02
C SER A 266 12.57 -5.64 -22.42
N ILE A 267 12.48 -5.56 -21.09
CA ILE A 267 11.55 -4.67 -20.39
C ILE A 267 11.92 -3.21 -20.63
N PHE A 268 13.20 -2.86 -20.52
CA PHE A 268 13.68 -1.49 -20.77
C PHE A 268 13.42 -1.05 -22.21
N LYS A 269 13.60 -1.94 -23.20
CA LYS A 269 13.24 -1.66 -24.60
C LYS A 269 11.74 -1.38 -24.74
N LYS A 270 10.88 -2.22 -24.18
CA LYS A 270 9.43 -2.00 -24.20
C LYS A 270 9.03 -0.68 -23.54
N LEU A 271 9.64 -0.34 -22.40
CA LEU A 271 9.38 0.92 -21.72
C LEU A 271 9.85 2.12 -22.55
N HIS A 272 11.03 2.03 -23.17
CA HIS A 272 11.52 3.03 -24.11
C HIS A 272 10.55 3.21 -25.28
N ASP A 273 10.03 2.13 -25.87
CA ASP A 273 9.10 2.20 -27.00
C ASP A 273 7.77 2.87 -26.61
N ILE A 274 7.34 2.74 -25.35
CA ILE A 274 6.15 3.40 -24.81
C ILE A 274 6.37 4.92 -24.63
N GLN A 275 7.61 5.37 -24.47
CA GLN A 275 7.99 6.77 -24.19
C GLN A 275 7.16 7.36 -23.02
N PRO A 276 7.35 6.84 -21.79
CA PRO A 276 6.57 7.26 -20.62
C PRO A 276 6.75 8.75 -20.33
N ARG A 277 5.73 9.33 -19.68
CA ARG A 277 5.72 10.72 -19.22
C ARG A 277 5.31 10.74 -17.75
N ASP A 278 5.81 11.73 -17.03
CA ASP A 278 5.29 12.10 -15.70
C ASP A 278 3.90 12.72 -15.80
#